data_AF-A0A7C2ZYI3-F1
#
_entry.id   AF-A0A7C2ZYI3-F1
#
_cell.length_a   1.000
_cell.length_b   1.000
_cell.length_c   1.000
_cell.angle_alpha   90.00
_cell.angle_beta   90.00
_cell.angle_gamma   90.00
#
_symmetry.space_group_name_H-M   'P 1'
#
loop_
_entity.id
_entity.type
_entity.pdbx_description
1 polymer ?
#
loop_
_entity_poly.entity_id
_entity_poly.type
_entity_poly.pdbx_seq_one_letter_code
_entity_poly.pdbx_strand_id
1 'polypeptide(L)'
;MEGKVVWGAMHELGLSWADFKGLPPAGLQARVFTPDGFRGALRAFSLTALDALEEGIVLYDDGFWRDVKAEFEEMKRRGIVKKTSFGWEVRG
;
A
#
# COMPACT_ATOMS: atom_id res chain seq x y z
N MET A 1 -4.90 20.53 -5.47
CA MET A 1 -3.66 19.92 -6.00
C MET A 1 -4.06 19.03 -7.15
N GLU A 2 -3.81 19.43 -8.39
CA GLU A 2 -4.03 18.56 -9.55
C GLU A 2 -2.94 17.49 -9.57
N GLY A 3 -3.34 16.24 -9.36
CA GLY A 3 -2.43 15.10 -9.53
C GLY A 3 -2.08 14.95 -11.01
N LYS A 4 -0.80 14.70 -11.30
CA LYS A 4 -0.37 14.41 -12.67
C LYS A 4 -1.03 13.12 -13.15
N VAL A 5 -1.54 13.13 -14.37
CA VAL A 5 -2.02 11.91 -15.02
C VAL A 5 -0.86 10.93 -15.21
N VAL A 6 -1.14 9.62 -15.18
CA VAL A 6 -0.15 8.53 -15.30
C VAL A 6 0.82 8.77 -16.47
N TRP A 7 0.32 9.28 -17.59
CA TRP A 7 1.12 9.62 -18.76
C TRP A 7 2.22 10.68 -18.47
N GLY A 8 1.92 11.70 -17.66
CA GLY A 8 2.89 12.74 -17.29
C GLY A 8 4.00 12.20 -16.38
N ALA A 9 3.65 11.31 -15.46
CA ALA A 9 4.64 10.64 -14.60
C ALA A 9 5.56 9.71 -15.41
N MET A 10 4.99 8.97 -16.38
CA MET A 10 5.77 8.12 -17.28
C MET A 10 6.80 8.93 -18.08
N HIS A 11 6.39 10.09 -18.62
CA HIS A 11 7.27 10.95 -19.41
C HIS A 11 8.45 11.49 -18.59
N GLU A 12 8.23 11.90 -17.34
CA GLU A 12 9.31 12.38 -16.44
C GLU A 12 10.33 11.28 -16.10
N LEU A 13 9.88 10.03 -16.07
CA LEU A 13 10.72 8.87 -15.83
C LEU A 13 11.37 8.31 -17.11
N GLY A 14 11.14 8.94 -18.27
CA GLY A 14 11.64 8.46 -19.56
C GLY A 14 11.00 7.15 -20.03
N LEU A 15 9.81 6.82 -19.52
CA LEU A 15 9.07 5.59 -19.81
C LEU A 15 8.02 5.79 -20.91
N SER A 16 7.77 4.73 -21.65
CA SER A 16 6.74 4.61 -22.68
C SER A 16 5.83 3.41 -22.40
N TRP A 17 4.68 3.36 -23.07
CA TRP A 17 3.79 2.19 -23.02
C TRP A 17 4.47 0.91 -23.55
N ALA A 18 5.49 1.05 -24.40
CA ALA A 18 6.23 -0.08 -24.95
C ALA A 18 7.12 -0.76 -23.89
N ASP A 19 7.57 -0.03 -22.87
CA ASP A 19 8.43 -0.57 -21.80
C ASP A 19 7.69 -1.54 -20.87
N PHE A 20 6.35 -1.53 -20.93
CA PHE A 20 5.48 -2.46 -20.21
C PHE A 20 5.08 -3.68 -21.07
N LYS A 21 5.48 -3.71 -22.35
CA LYS A 21 5.13 -4.78 -23.28
C LYS A 21 6.00 -6.01 -23.01
N GLY A 22 5.40 -7.06 -22.46
CA GLY A 22 6.10 -8.31 -22.14
C GLY A 22 6.33 -8.52 -20.64
N LEU A 23 5.91 -7.57 -19.79
CA LEU A 23 5.58 -7.93 -18.43
C LEU A 23 4.50 -9.03 -18.49
N PRO A 24 4.55 -10.05 -17.63
CA PRO A 24 3.40 -10.93 -17.48
C PRO A 24 2.16 -10.05 -17.27
N PRO A 25 0.94 -10.50 -17.57
CA PRO A 25 -0.27 -9.84 -17.11
C PRO A 25 -0.32 -9.97 -15.57
N ALA A 26 0.61 -9.32 -14.88
CA ALA A 26 0.48 -8.90 -13.52
C ALA A 26 -0.61 -7.83 -13.60
N GLY A 27 -1.87 -8.29 -13.56
CA GLY A 27 -3.02 -7.42 -13.57
C GLY A 27 -2.81 -6.41 -12.45
N LEU A 28 -2.51 -5.17 -12.83
CA LEU A 28 -2.43 -4.09 -11.86
C LEU A 28 -3.85 -3.81 -11.41
N GLN A 29 -4.21 -4.31 -10.23
CA GLN A 29 -5.47 -4.00 -9.61
C GLN A 29 -5.26 -2.81 -8.68
N ALA A 30 -5.69 -1.62 -9.12
CA ALA A 30 -5.76 -0.47 -8.25
C ALA A 30 -6.79 -0.72 -7.14
N ARG A 31 -6.35 -0.63 -5.88
CA ARG A 31 -7.23 -0.58 -4.71
C ARG A 31 -7.14 0.81 -4.12
N VAL A 32 -8.20 1.59 -4.32
CA VAL A 32 -8.25 3.00 -3.92
C VAL A 32 -9.04 3.13 -2.64
N PHE A 33 -8.47 3.85 -1.67
CA PHE A 33 -9.09 4.13 -0.38
C PHE A 33 -9.07 5.64 -0.13
N THR A 34 -10.07 6.13 0.59
CA THR A 34 -9.95 7.40 1.30
C THR A 34 -9.03 7.20 2.53
N PRO A 35 -8.46 8.27 3.12
CA PRO A 35 -7.66 8.16 4.34
C PRO A 35 -8.36 7.39 5.47
N ASP A 36 -9.63 7.73 5.73
CA ASP A 36 -10.42 7.06 6.76
C ASP A 36 -10.80 5.62 6.36
N GLY A 37 -11.05 5.39 5.07
CA GLY A 37 -11.32 4.06 4.54
C GLY A 37 -10.13 3.11 4.71
N PHE A 38 -8.91 3.59 4.46
CA PHE A 38 -7.71 2.78 4.65
C PHE A 38 -7.43 2.52 6.13
N ARG A 39 -7.59 3.52 7.00
CA ARG A 39 -7.52 3.31 8.47
C ARG A 39 -8.57 2.32 8.96
N GLY A 40 -9.79 2.39 8.42
CA GLY A 40 -10.84 1.42 8.67
C GLY A 40 -10.42 0.00 8.24
N ALA A 41 -9.82 -0.14 7.06
CA ALA A 41 -9.31 -1.41 6.58
C ALA A 41 -8.18 -1.97 7.46
N LEU A 42 -7.28 -1.13 7.96
CA LEU A 42 -6.25 -1.53 8.92
C LEU A 42 -6.85 -2.03 10.23
N ARG A 43 -7.80 -1.28 10.82
CA ARG A 43 -8.48 -1.68 12.06
C ARG A 43 -9.34 -2.93 11.91
N ALA A 44 -9.82 -3.20 10.70
CA ALA A 44 -10.52 -4.43 10.34
C ALA A 44 -9.56 -5.59 9.98
N PHE A 45 -8.24 -5.39 10.14
CA PHE A 45 -7.20 -6.37 9.82
C PHE A 45 -7.26 -6.89 8.38
N SER A 46 -7.59 -6.01 7.44
CA SER A 46 -7.61 -6.35 6.02
C SER A 46 -6.23 -6.80 5.56
N LEU A 47 -6.15 -7.98 4.92
CA LEU A 47 -4.90 -8.49 4.33
C LEU A 47 -4.25 -7.47 3.40
N THR A 48 -5.05 -6.77 2.59
CA THR A 48 -4.55 -5.71 1.70
C THR A 48 -3.83 -4.61 2.49
N ALA A 49 -4.40 -4.14 3.59
CA ALA A 49 -3.79 -3.06 4.38
C ALA A 49 -2.54 -3.56 5.13
N LEU A 50 -2.61 -4.75 5.73
CA LEU A 50 -1.48 -5.34 6.46
C LEU A 50 -0.31 -5.65 5.53
N ASP A 51 -0.55 -6.28 4.38
CA ASP A 51 0.49 -6.59 3.41
C ASP A 51 1.06 -5.33 2.77
N ALA A 52 0.22 -4.34 2.46
CA ALA A 52 0.70 -3.08 1.93
C ALA A 52 1.59 -2.34 2.93
N LEU A 53 1.24 -2.31 4.22
CA LEU A 53 2.05 -1.67 5.25
C LEU A 53 3.35 -2.43 5.54
N GLU A 54 3.37 -3.75 5.44
CA GLU A 54 4.55 -4.55 5.73
C GLU A 54 5.51 -4.68 4.55
N GLU A 55 5.00 -4.99 3.36
CA GLU A 55 5.79 -5.35 2.17
C GLU A 55 5.66 -4.32 1.04
N GLY A 56 4.72 -3.38 1.15
CA GLY A 56 4.45 -2.41 0.10
C GLY A 56 5.61 -1.43 -0.07
N ILE A 57 5.83 -1.05 -1.34
CA ILE A 57 6.77 0.01 -1.70
C ILE A 57 6.00 1.32 -1.78
N VAL A 58 6.45 2.32 -1.01
CA VAL A 58 5.85 3.65 -1.01
C VAL A 58 6.29 4.41 -2.26
N LEU A 59 5.34 4.70 -3.15
CA LEU A 59 5.59 5.49 -4.35
C LEU A 59 5.49 7.01 -4.10
N TYR A 60 4.63 7.41 -3.17
CA TYR A 60 4.40 8.79 -2.75
C TYR A 60 3.81 8.81 -1.34
N ASP A 61 4.23 9.76 -0.51
CA ASP A 61 3.67 10.01 0.80
C ASP A 61 3.76 11.51 1.15
N ASP A 62 2.64 12.09 1.58
CA ASP A 62 2.54 13.46 2.09
C ASP A 62 2.42 13.51 3.63
N GLY A 63 2.58 12.38 4.30
CA GLY A 63 2.50 12.20 5.75
C GLY A 63 1.46 11.16 6.16
N PHE A 64 0.44 10.92 5.32
CA PHE A 64 -0.60 9.94 5.61
C PHE A 64 -0.03 8.54 5.84
N TRP A 65 0.86 8.07 4.97
CA TRP A 65 1.41 6.72 5.06
C TRP A 65 2.29 6.56 6.29
N ARG A 66 3.14 7.55 6.57
CA ARG A 66 3.96 7.59 7.78
C ARG A 66 3.14 7.42 9.06
N ASP A 67 2.03 8.15 9.18
CA ASP A 67 1.18 8.11 10.36
C ASP A 67 0.52 6.73 10.54
N VAL A 68 -0.02 6.16 9.46
CA VAL A 68 -0.68 4.84 9.51
C VAL A 68 0.33 3.71 9.71
N LYS A 69 1.54 3.84 9.15
CA LYS A 69 2.64 2.90 9.41
C LYS A 69 3.04 2.92 10.89
N ALA A 70 3.10 4.10 11.52
CA ALA A 70 3.36 4.19 12.95
C ALA A 70 2.27 3.49 13.80
N GLU A 71 0.99 3.65 13.44
CA GLU A 71 -0.13 2.92 14.07
C GLU A 71 0.05 1.40 13.95
N PHE A 72 0.38 0.91 12.75
CA PHE A 72 0.62 -0.51 12.51
C PHE A 72 1.85 -1.08 13.24
N GLU A 73 2.96 -0.34 13.28
CA GLU A 73 4.15 -0.74 14.06
C GLU A 73 3.84 -0.81 15.56
N GLU A 74 3.02 0.11 16.08
CA GLU A 74 2.54 0.07 17.46
C GLU A 74 1.65 -1.16 17.71
N MET A 75 0.78 -1.52 16.76
CA MET A 75 -0.01 -2.76 16.84
C MET A 75 0.90 -4.00 16.90
N LYS A 76 1.97 -4.05 16.10
CA LYS A 76 2.98 -5.14 16.17
C LYS A 76 3.69 -5.15 17.51
N ARG A 77 4.13 -3.99 18.00
CA ARG A 77 4.83 -3.85 19.29
C ARG A 77 3.96 -4.33 20.46
N ARG A 78 2.65 -4.07 20.40
CA ARG A 78 1.67 -4.53 21.39
C ARG A 78 1.26 -6.01 21.22
N GLY A 79 1.74 -6.68 20.18
CA GLY A 79 1.39 -8.06 19.88
C GLY A 79 -0.06 -8.25 19.38
N ILE A 80 -0.71 -7.18 18.92
CA ILE A 80 -2.07 -7.22 18.36
C ILE A 80 -2.04 -7.89 16.99
N VAL A 81 -1.03 -7.59 16.17
CA VAL A 81 -0.80 -8.23 14.88
C VAL A 81 0.60 -8.78 14.81
N LYS A 82 0.74 -9.98 14.25
CA LYS A 82 2.03 -10.62 14.04
C LYS A 82 2.05 -11.32 12.69
N LYS A 83 3.05 -10.98 11.86
CA LYS A 83 3.26 -11.67 10.60
C LYS A 83 3.76 -13.10 10.83
N THR A 84 3.22 -14.04 10.07
CA THR A 84 3.65 -15.44 10.03
C THR A 84 4.19 -15.76 8.62
N SER A 85 4.69 -16.98 8.42
CA SER A 85 5.17 -17.43 7.11
C SER A 85 4.04 -17.57 6.06
N PHE A 86 2.78 -17.58 6.49
CA PHE A 86 1.62 -17.82 5.61
C PHE A 86 0.51 -16.75 5.73
N GLY A 87 0.70 -15.72 6.56
CA GLY A 87 -0.31 -14.68 6.76
C GLY A 87 -0.12 -13.89 8.05
N TRP A 88 -1.22 -13.65 8.75
CA TRP A 88 -1.27 -12.78 9.93
C TRP A 88 -1.97 -13.48 11.10
N GLU A 89 -1.35 -13.43 12.28
CA GLU A 89 -2.00 -13.73 13.56
C GLU A 89 -2.52 -12.42 14.15
N VAL A 90 -3.80 -12.39 14.53
CA VAL A 90 -4.46 -11.22 15.12
C VAL A 90 -4.99 -11.59 16.51
N ARG A 91 -4.72 -10.75 17.50
CA ARG A 91 -5.21 -10.89 18.87
C ARG A 91 -6.12 -9.71 19.21
N GLY A 92 -7.38 -10.03 19.52
CA GLY A 92 -8.41 -9.08 19.97
C GLY A 92 -8.56 -9.07 21.48
#